data_AF-A0A2S4YEW9-F1
#
_entry.id   AF-A0A2S4YEW9-F1
#
_cell.length_a   1.000
_cell.length_b   1.000
_cell.length_c   1.000
_cell.angle_alpha   90.00
_cell.angle_beta   90.00
_cell.angle_gamma   90.00
#
_symmetry.space_group_name_H-M   'P 1'
#
loop_
_entity.id
_entity.type
_entity.pdbx_description
1 polymer ?
#
loop_
_entity_poly.entity_id
_entity_poly.type
_entity_poly.pdbx_seq_one_letter_code
_entity_poly.pdbx_strand_id
1 'polypeptide(L)'
;MGWTISGNYVAGCSCAVLCGCPFDGPPLDKDGNVGCLGSAVFHITDGHLDDIDLSGVDFAFYNEFPSNLTSGNWKIGLVVDSGADDEQAQALERILSGREGGPFGALSQFYGEYLGMERAAVSAQDDGKPAVKVEGRTDLTYEPLKGPDGTPTTVRNAMFGFAPEFGVGTATGTSDAFGLSYQAAYGEAADYAFSSEEEGEGAARGRA
;
A
#
# COMPACT_ATOMS: atom_id res chain seq x y z
N MET A 1 2.53 -7.60 -23.54
CA MET A 1 2.30 -6.40 -22.74
C MET A 1 2.54 -6.82 -21.32
N GLY A 2 3.48 -6.14 -20.66
CA GLY A 2 3.95 -6.54 -19.36
C GLY A 2 4.44 -5.33 -18.59
N TRP A 3 4.31 -5.40 -17.28
CA TRP A 3 4.77 -4.34 -16.39
C TRP A 3 5.53 -4.93 -15.22
N THR A 4 6.44 -4.12 -14.70
CA THR A 4 7.12 -4.34 -13.43
C THR A 4 7.14 -3.03 -12.67
N ILE A 5 7.03 -3.10 -11.34
CA ILE A 5 7.37 -2.00 -10.45
C ILE A 5 8.05 -2.57 -9.20
N SER A 6 9.17 -1.99 -8.82
CA SER A 6 9.92 -2.36 -7.62
C SER A 6 10.49 -1.13 -6.95
N GLY A 7 10.70 -1.24 -5.64
CA GLY A 7 11.23 -0.15 -4.84
C GLY A 7 10.89 -0.37 -3.38
N ASN A 8 10.56 0.70 -2.66
CA ASN A 8 10.21 0.63 -1.25
C ASN A 8 8.88 1.33 -0.97
N TYR A 9 8.28 0.97 0.15
CA TYR A 9 7.05 1.59 0.60
C TYR A 9 7.01 1.76 2.11
N VAL A 10 6.22 2.74 2.54
CA VAL A 10 5.81 2.91 3.93
C VAL A 10 4.30 3.09 3.94
N ALA A 11 3.63 2.31 4.78
CA ALA A 11 2.20 2.40 4.98
C ALA A 11 1.85 2.66 6.44
N GLY A 12 0.70 3.30 6.64
CA GLY A 12 0.11 3.49 7.96
C GLY A 12 -1.40 3.44 7.89
N CYS A 13 -2.03 2.87 8.91
CA CYS A 13 -3.48 2.77 9.00
C CYS A 13 -4.01 2.96 10.43
N SER A 14 -5.33 3.04 10.54
CA SER A 14 -6.05 3.20 11.81
C SER A 14 -6.03 1.98 12.72
N CYS A 15 -5.56 0.83 12.23
CA CYS A 15 -5.58 -0.43 12.97
C CYS A 15 -4.71 -0.38 14.23
N ALA A 16 -5.06 -1.20 15.22
CA ALA A 16 -4.15 -1.52 16.30
C ALA A 16 -2.87 -2.18 15.76
N VAL A 17 -1.77 -2.07 16.52
CA VAL A 17 -0.44 -2.58 16.15
C VAL A 17 -0.45 -4.07 15.75
N LEU A 18 -1.35 -4.87 16.33
CA LEU A 18 -1.62 -6.23 15.86
C LEU A 18 -2.71 -6.20 14.79
N CYS A 19 -2.35 -5.82 13.58
CA CYS A 19 -3.26 -5.74 12.45
C CYS A 19 -3.68 -7.14 11.98
N GLY A 20 -4.99 -7.35 11.77
CA GLY A 20 -5.55 -8.63 11.29
C GLY A 20 -5.44 -8.83 9.77
N CYS A 21 -5.25 -7.75 8.99
CA CYS A 21 -5.25 -7.80 7.53
C CYS A 21 -4.31 -8.84 6.93
N PRO A 22 -3.06 -9.01 7.39
CA PRO A 22 -2.12 -9.97 6.80
C PRO A 22 -2.59 -11.43 6.82
N PHE A 23 -3.53 -11.75 7.71
CA PHE A 23 -4.04 -13.11 7.93
C PHE A 23 -5.50 -13.27 7.52
N ASP A 24 -6.04 -12.27 6.81
CA ASP A 24 -7.47 -12.16 6.50
C ASP A 24 -8.36 -12.21 7.76
N GLY A 25 -7.86 -11.70 8.88
CA GLY A 25 -8.68 -11.40 10.05
C GLY A 25 -9.39 -10.05 9.89
N PRO A 26 -10.50 -9.81 10.62
CA PRO A 26 -11.13 -8.50 10.60
C PRO A 26 -10.13 -7.44 11.10
N PRO A 27 -9.93 -6.33 10.37
CA PRO A 27 -9.13 -5.22 10.86
C PRO A 27 -9.83 -4.58 12.04
N LEU A 28 -9.08 -4.32 13.11
CA LEU A 28 -9.57 -3.68 14.32
C LEU A 28 -8.73 -2.44 14.61
N ASP A 29 -9.39 -1.32 14.86
CA ASP A 29 -8.73 -0.14 15.42
C ASP A 29 -8.34 -0.36 16.90
N LYS A 30 -7.67 0.63 17.49
CA LYS A 30 -7.24 0.59 18.90
C LYS A 30 -8.38 0.48 19.91
N ASP A 31 -9.60 0.86 19.52
CA ASP A 31 -10.80 0.86 20.36
C ASP A 31 -11.65 -0.41 20.12
N GLY A 32 -11.23 -1.28 19.19
CA GLY A 32 -11.89 -2.54 18.85
C GLY A 32 -13.00 -2.42 17.81
N ASN A 33 -13.13 -1.27 17.13
CA ASN A 33 -14.07 -1.13 16.03
C ASN A 33 -13.53 -1.84 14.77
N VAL A 34 -14.44 -2.47 14.02
CA VAL A 34 -14.09 -3.17 12.78
C VAL A 34 -13.91 -2.16 11.65
N GLY A 35 -12.81 -2.29 10.92
CA GLY A 35 -12.50 -1.50 9.73
C GLY A 35 -11.04 -1.04 9.69
N CYS A 36 -10.53 -0.81 8.48
CA CYS A 36 -9.21 -0.24 8.25
C CYS A 36 -9.34 0.97 7.32
N LEU A 37 -8.90 2.13 7.79
CA LEU A 37 -8.61 3.29 6.95
C LEU A 37 -7.09 3.41 6.86
N GLY A 38 -6.55 3.40 5.65
CA GLY A 38 -5.10 3.31 5.43
C GLY A 38 -4.61 4.10 4.23
N SER A 39 -3.31 4.33 4.22
CA SER A 39 -2.56 4.80 3.07
C SER A 39 -1.18 4.15 3.05
N ALA A 40 -0.70 3.86 1.85
CA ALA A 40 0.62 3.33 1.57
C ALA A 40 1.27 4.21 0.51
N VAL A 41 2.45 4.75 0.79
CA VAL A 41 3.24 5.55 -0.15
C VAL A 41 4.40 4.71 -0.63
N PHE A 42 4.54 4.65 -1.95
CA PHE A 42 5.50 3.85 -2.68
C PHE A 42 6.45 4.76 -3.44
N HIS A 43 7.72 4.39 -3.44
CA HIS A 43 8.74 4.93 -4.31
C HIS A 43 9.15 3.85 -5.31
N ILE A 44 8.98 4.10 -6.61
CA ILE A 44 9.43 3.17 -7.66
C ILE A 44 10.90 3.44 -7.94
N THR A 45 11.76 2.50 -7.56
CA THR A 45 13.19 2.55 -7.90
C THR A 45 13.43 2.10 -9.35
N ASP A 46 12.74 1.05 -9.78
CA ASP A 46 12.82 0.51 -11.14
C ASP A 46 11.46 -0.06 -11.55
N GLY A 47 10.98 0.32 -12.72
CA GLY A 47 9.71 -0.18 -13.24
C GLY A 47 9.34 0.38 -14.59
N HIS A 48 8.47 -0.35 -15.30
CA HIS A 48 7.97 0.06 -16.61
C HIS A 48 6.56 -0.50 -16.87
N LEU A 49 5.84 0.13 -17.80
CA LEU A 49 4.67 -0.45 -18.47
C LEU A 49 4.89 -0.39 -19.97
N ASP A 50 5.14 -1.55 -20.58
CA ASP A 50 5.64 -1.63 -21.94
C ASP A 50 6.89 -0.74 -22.13
N ASP A 51 6.82 0.31 -22.94
CA ASP A 51 7.92 1.25 -23.21
C ASP A 51 7.93 2.49 -22.28
N ILE A 52 6.94 2.61 -21.37
CA ILE A 52 6.83 3.74 -20.44
C ILE A 52 7.68 3.46 -19.21
N ASP A 53 8.72 4.27 -18.99
CA ASP A 53 9.56 4.22 -17.79
C ASP A 53 8.81 4.82 -16.59
N LEU A 54 8.69 4.06 -15.50
CA LEU A 54 8.02 4.45 -14.26
C LEU A 54 9.01 4.72 -13.11
N SER A 55 10.32 4.61 -13.38
CA SER A 55 11.36 4.79 -12.38
C SER A 55 11.38 6.22 -11.85
N GLY A 56 11.58 6.35 -10.54
CA GLY A 56 11.58 7.62 -9.83
C GLY A 56 10.21 8.22 -9.55
N VAL A 57 9.12 7.56 -9.94
CA VAL A 57 7.76 8.03 -9.64
C VAL A 57 7.33 7.57 -8.26
N ASP A 58 6.87 8.52 -7.46
CA ASP A 58 6.20 8.25 -6.18
C ASP A 58 4.68 8.19 -6.38
N PHE A 59 4.01 7.30 -5.65
CA PHE A 59 2.55 7.26 -5.61
C PHE A 59 2.04 6.84 -4.24
N ALA A 60 0.77 7.17 -3.95
CA ALA A 60 0.08 6.78 -2.75
C ALA A 60 -1.18 5.97 -3.09
N PHE A 61 -1.38 4.89 -2.36
CA PHE A 61 -2.55 4.02 -2.42
C PHE A 61 -3.35 4.22 -1.13
N TYR A 62 -4.60 4.66 -1.24
CA TYR A 62 -5.52 4.87 -0.13
C TYR A 62 -6.56 3.79 -0.10
N ASN A 63 -6.94 3.35 1.10
CA ASN A 63 -7.91 2.28 1.26
C ASN A 63 -8.90 2.51 2.42
N GLU A 64 -10.13 2.04 2.21
CA GLU A 64 -11.06 1.63 3.26
C GLU A 64 -11.35 0.14 3.10
N PHE A 65 -11.05 -0.65 4.14
CA PHE A 65 -11.47 -2.04 4.23
C PHE A 65 -12.51 -2.16 5.34
N PRO A 66 -13.79 -2.44 5.02
CA PRO A 66 -14.86 -2.44 6.01
C PRO A 66 -14.86 -3.71 6.90
N SER A 67 -14.16 -4.77 6.48
CA SER A 67 -14.06 -6.06 7.17
C SER A 67 -12.80 -6.81 6.68
N ASN A 68 -12.76 -8.13 6.88
CA ASN A 68 -11.77 -9.04 6.28
C ASN A 68 -11.54 -8.69 4.80
N LEU A 69 -10.29 -8.76 4.36
CA LEU A 69 -9.88 -8.32 3.03
C LEU A 69 -10.61 -9.13 1.95
N THR A 70 -10.73 -10.46 2.12
CA THR A 70 -11.46 -11.31 1.17
C THR A 70 -12.95 -11.03 1.07
N SER A 71 -13.54 -10.30 2.03
CA SER A 71 -14.96 -9.90 1.97
C SER A 71 -15.21 -8.79 0.95
N GLY A 72 -14.15 -8.16 0.44
CA GLY A 72 -14.25 -7.10 -0.56
C GLY A 72 -14.94 -5.84 -0.06
N ASN A 73 -15.62 -5.16 -0.98
CA ASN A 73 -16.20 -3.84 -0.78
C ASN A 73 -15.16 -2.79 -0.35
N TRP A 74 -13.95 -2.90 -0.88
CA TRP A 74 -12.89 -1.95 -0.61
C TRP A 74 -13.19 -0.64 -1.32
N LYS A 75 -12.90 0.48 -0.66
CA LYS A 75 -12.76 1.76 -1.36
C LYS A 75 -11.31 2.05 -1.60
N ILE A 76 -10.93 2.31 -2.85
CA ILE A 76 -9.53 2.56 -3.24
C ILE A 76 -9.42 3.92 -3.91
N GLY A 77 -8.47 4.74 -3.46
CA GLY A 77 -8.10 6.00 -4.10
C GLY A 77 -6.61 6.05 -4.37
N LEU A 78 -6.19 6.75 -5.42
CA LEU A 78 -4.79 6.83 -5.83
C LEU A 78 -4.33 8.28 -5.90
N VAL A 79 -3.11 8.55 -5.46
CA VAL A 79 -2.42 9.81 -5.77
C VAL A 79 -1.12 9.48 -6.48
N VAL A 80 -0.90 10.03 -7.67
CA VAL A 80 0.39 9.95 -8.36
C VAL A 80 1.11 11.27 -8.18
N ASP A 81 2.43 11.22 -7.99
CA ASP A 81 3.24 12.42 -7.83
C ASP A 81 3.03 13.43 -8.96
N SER A 82 2.98 14.71 -8.61
CA SER A 82 2.79 15.81 -9.56
C SER A 82 3.99 16.02 -10.49
N GLY A 83 5.16 15.50 -10.15
CA GLY A 83 6.37 15.50 -10.98
C GLY A 83 6.39 14.42 -12.06
N ALA A 84 5.56 13.39 -11.96
CA ALA A 84 5.38 12.41 -13.03
C ALA A 84 4.80 13.08 -14.29
N ASP A 85 5.10 12.58 -15.48
CA ASP A 85 4.37 13.02 -16.68
C ASP A 85 2.98 12.37 -16.79
N ASP A 86 2.22 12.78 -17.78
CA ASP A 86 0.85 12.27 -18.00
C ASP A 86 0.83 10.81 -18.45
N GLU A 87 1.86 10.34 -19.16
CA GLU A 87 1.95 8.95 -19.62
C GLU A 87 2.25 8.02 -18.44
N GLN A 88 3.17 8.42 -17.56
CA GLN A 88 3.50 7.74 -16.31
C GLN A 88 2.29 7.66 -15.38
N ALA A 89 1.59 8.78 -15.17
CA ALA A 89 0.42 8.79 -14.29
C ALA A 89 -0.72 7.92 -14.81
N GLN A 90 -0.97 7.93 -16.13
CA GLN A 90 -1.96 7.06 -16.74
C GLN A 90 -1.54 5.58 -16.67
N ALA A 91 -0.26 5.27 -16.89
CA ALA A 91 0.27 3.92 -16.76
C ALA A 91 0.08 3.37 -15.34
N LEU A 92 0.42 4.16 -14.31
CA LEU A 92 0.20 3.77 -12.92
C LEU A 92 -1.28 3.60 -12.59
N GLU A 93 -2.16 4.48 -13.06
CA GLU A 93 -3.59 4.28 -12.88
C GLU A 93 -4.07 2.96 -13.48
N ARG A 94 -3.62 2.59 -14.69
CA ARG A 94 -4.00 1.31 -15.31
C ARG A 94 -3.50 0.12 -14.51
N ILE A 95 -2.25 0.15 -14.03
CA ILE A 95 -1.68 -0.92 -13.19
C ILE A 95 -2.47 -1.04 -11.88
N LEU A 96 -2.58 0.04 -11.12
CA LEU A 96 -3.10 0.03 -9.75
C LEU A 96 -4.62 -0.17 -9.68
N SER A 97 -5.35 0.21 -10.73
CA SER A 97 -6.77 -0.14 -10.89
C SER A 97 -7.00 -1.61 -11.31
N GLY A 98 -5.92 -2.34 -11.61
CA GLY A 98 -5.93 -3.77 -11.98
C GLY A 98 -6.19 -4.04 -13.46
N ARG A 99 -6.27 -3.01 -14.31
CA ARG A 99 -6.54 -3.17 -15.76
C ARG A 99 -5.40 -3.88 -16.49
N GLU A 100 -4.19 -3.81 -15.96
CA GLU A 100 -3.00 -4.48 -16.51
C GLU A 100 -2.72 -5.85 -15.87
N GLY A 101 -3.66 -6.42 -15.10
CA GLY A 101 -3.50 -7.74 -14.49
C GLY A 101 -2.49 -7.77 -13.33
N GLY A 102 -1.80 -8.90 -13.16
CA GLY A 102 -0.85 -9.12 -12.06
C GLY A 102 -1.49 -9.05 -10.67
N PRO A 103 -0.69 -8.78 -9.61
CA PRO A 103 -1.18 -8.65 -8.25
C PRO A 103 -2.34 -7.66 -8.09
N PHE A 104 -2.27 -6.48 -8.71
CA PHE A 104 -3.36 -5.49 -8.65
C PHE A 104 -4.60 -5.93 -9.43
N GLY A 105 -4.44 -6.67 -10.54
CA GLY A 105 -5.56 -7.34 -11.20
C GLY A 105 -6.26 -8.34 -10.30
N ALA A 106 -5.50 -9.15 -9.56
CA ALA A 106 -6.05 -10.07 -8.57
C ALA A 106 -6.74 -9.33 -7.41
N LEU A 107 -6.19 -8.21 -6.93
CA LEU A 107 -6.80 -7.41 -5.86
C LEU A 107 -8.06 -6.67 -6.32
N SER A 108 -8.13 -6.27 -7.60
CA SER A 108 -9.25 -5.49 -8.14
C SER A 108 -10.61 -6.17 -8.00
N GLN A 109 -10.64 -7.50 -7.86
CA GLN A 109 -11.88 -8.26 -7.60
C GLN A 109 -12.53 -7.89 -6.26
N PHE A 110 -11.77 -7.35 -5.30
CA PHE A 110 -12.23 -6.93 -3.98
C PHE A 110 -12.67 -5.46 -3.94
N TYR A 111 -12.42 -4.68 -5.01
CA TYR A 111 -12.76 -3.27 -5.07
C TYR A 111 -14.28 -3.11 -5.20
N GLY A 112 -14.91 -2.50 -4.20
CA GLY A 112 -16.32 -2.11 -4.26
C GLY A 112 -16.50 -0.73 -4.89
N GLU A 113 -15.57 0.19 -4.59
CA GLU A 113 -15.61 1.56 -5.07
C GLU A 113 -14.20 2.05 -5.42
N TYR A 114 -14.03 2.58 -6.63
CA TYR A 114 -12.81 3.28 -7.03
C TYR A 114 -13.06 4.79 -6.93
N LEU A 115 -12.37 5.43 -5.99
CA LEU A 115 -12.50 6.85 -5.66
C LEU A 115 -11.79 7.76 -6.68
N GLY A 116 -11.04 7.17 -7.62
CA GLY A 116 -10.32 7.87 -8.67
C GLY A 116 -8.83 8.02 -8.39
N MET A 117 -8.15 8.62 -9.37
CA MET A 117 -6.75 9.05 -9.26
C MET A 117 -6.68 10.58 -9.25
N GLU A 118 -5.92 11.12 -8.31
CA GLU A 118 -5.58 12.54 -8.22
C GLU A 118 -4.06 12.75 -8.34
N ARG A 119 -3.63 14.01 -8.56
CA ARG A 119 -2.23 14.41 -8.58
C ARG A 119 -1.92 15.31 -7.39
N ALA A 120 -0.75 15.15 -6.77
CA ALA A 120 -0.17 16.09 -5.80
C ALA A 120 1.30 15.75 -5.56
N ALA A 121 2.05 16.61 -4.87
CA ALA A 121 3.40 16.25 -4.46
C ALA A 121 3.37 15.08 -3.45
N VAL A 122 4.07 14.00 -3.78
CA VAL A 122 4.29 12.82 -2.95
C VAL A 122 5.78 12.74 -2.64
N SER A 123 6.12 12.36 -1.41
CA SER A 123 7.52 12.14 -1.04
C SER A 123 7.65 11.12 0.07
N ALA A 124 8.69 10.31 0.00
CA ALA A 124 9.19 9.48 1.08
C ALA A 124 10.57 9.98 1.53
N GLN A 125 10.81 10.02 2.84
CA GLN A 125 12.08 10.39 3.44
C GLN A 125 12.50 9.29 4.40
N ASP A 126 13.78 8.95 4.41
CA ASP A 126 14.36 8.02 5.37
C ASP A 126 15.66 8.58 5.95
N ASP A 127 15.51 9.47 6.94
CA ASP A 127 16.61 9.97 7.77
C ASP A 127 16.77 9.12 9.05
N GLY A 128 16.62 7.79 8.92
CA GLY A 128 16.64 6.83 10.03
C GLY A 128 15.30 6.71 10.77
N LYS A 129 14.30 7.50 10.36
CA LYS A 129 12.90 7.33 10.74
C LYS A 129 12.04 7.54 9.49
N PRO A 130 11.62 6.44 8.81
CA PRO A 130 10.88 6.55 7.56
C PRO A 130 9.61 7.40 7.74
N ALA A 131 9.43 8.38 6.87
CA ALA A 131 8.31 9.29 6.87
C ALA A 131 7.79 9.48 5.45
N VAL A 132 6.48 9.63 5.30
CA VAL A 132 5.85 9.83 4.01
C VAL A 132 4.87 10.98 4.07
N LYS A 133 4.81 11.72 2.96
CA LYS A 133 3.98 12.90 2.84
C LYS A 133 3.30 12.96 1.49
N VAL A 134 2.01 13.27 1.52
CA VAL A 134 1.21 13.64 0.34
C VAL A 134 0.65 15.03 0.62
N GLU A 135 0.99 15.99 -0.23
CA GLU A 135 0.64 17.39 -0.02
C GLU A 135 -0.85 17.59 0.24
N GLY A 136 -1.16 18.27 1.35
CA GLY A 136 -2.53 18.59 1.76
C GLY A 136 -3.37 17.40 2.25
N ARG A 137 -2.82 16.18 2.26
CA ARG A 137 -3.59 14.95 2.53
C ARG A 137 -3.02 14.10 3.66
N THR A 138 -1.74 13.74 3.57
CA THR A 138 -1.16 12.68 4.43
C THR A 138 0.20 13.12 4.94
N ASP A 139 0.44 12.94 6.24
CA ASP A 139 1.74 13.12 6.88
C ASP A 139 1.89 12.01 7.92
N LEU A 140 2.76 11.05 7.64
CA LEU A 140 2.97 9.86 8.45
C LEU A 140 4.44 9.65 8.76
N THR A 141 4.71 9.10 9.93
CA THR A 141 6.03 8.62 10.32
C THR A 141 5.93 7.21 10.85
N TYR A 142 6.85 6.35 10.46
CA TYR A 142 6.94 4.95 10.84
C TYR A 142 8.08 4.70 11.83
N GLU A 143 7.82 3.88 12.83
CA GLU A 143 8.81 3.40 13.78
C GLU A 143 8.69 1.87 13.92
N PRO A 144 9.73 1.09 13.56
CA PRO A 144 9.64 -0.36 13.60
C PRO A 144 9.53 -0.85 15.03
N LEU A 145 8.67 -1.85 15.25
CA LEU A 145 8.75 -2.66 16.45
C LEU A 145 10.07 -3.41 16.45
N LYS A 146 10.68 -3.56 17.63
CA LYS A 146 11.95 -4.26 17.79
C LYS A 146 11.79 -5.49 18.66
N GLY A 147 12.44 -6.58 18.23
CA GLY A 147 12.60 -7.78 19.03
C GLY A 147 13.57 -7.56 20.21
N PRO A 148 13.71 -8.54 21.11
CA PRO A 148 14.63 -8.47 22.24
C PRO A 148 16.11 -8.27 21.84
N ASP A 149 16.49 -8.64 20.62
CA ASP A 149 17.81 -8.44 20.05
C ASP A 149 18.00 -7.07 19.37
N GLY A 150 16.97 -6.23 19.40
CA GLY A 150 16.97 -4.90 18.80
C GLY A 150 16.70 -4.88 17.29
N THR A 151 16.53 -6.03 16.65
CA THR A 151 16.20 -6.10 15.21
C THR A 151 14.72 -5.83 14.96
N PRO A 152 14.33 -5.30 13.77
CA PRO A 152 12.93 -5.07 13.45
C PRO A 152 12.10 -6.36 13.49
N THR A 153 10.90 -6.30 14.06
CA THR A 153 9.90 -7.36 13.98
C THR A 153 9.34 -7.39 12.56
N THR A 154 9.33 -8.57 11.92
CA THR A 154 8.79 -8.74 10.57
C THR A 154 7.68 -9.79 10.52
N VAL A 155 6.81 -9.65 9.52
CA VAL A 155 5.83 -10.65 9.11
C VAL A 155 6.28 -11.21 7.76
N ARG A 156 6.23 -12.53 7.61
CA ARG A 156 6.61 -13.24 6.37
C ARG A 156 5.50 -14.19 5.94
N ASN A 157 5.35 -14.39 4.62
CA ASN A 157 4.39 -15.34 4.05
C ASN A 157 2.94 -15.06 4.50
N ALA A 158 2.59 -13.77 4.58
CA ALA A 158 1.24 -13.31 4.83
C ALA A 158 0.32 -13.59 3.62
N MET A 159 -0.99 -13.70 3.87
CA MET A 159 -1.98 -13.80 2.78
C MET A 159 -2.12 -12.46 2.06
N PHE A 160 -2.06 -11.36 2.81
CA PHE A 160 -2.10 -10.00 2.29
C PHE A 160 -0.90 -9.20 2.79
N GLY A 161 -0.35 -8.38 1.91
CA GLY A 161 0.79 -7.51 2.16
C GLY A 161 1.37 -7.05 0.82
N PHE A 162 2.11 -5.95 0.83
CA PHE A 162 2.75 -5.45 -0.39
C PHE A 162 4.15 -6.05 -0.64
N ALA A 163 4.60 -6.94 0.24
CA ALA A 163 5.87 -7.65 0.11
C ALA A 163 5.77 -9.06 0.72
N PRO A 164 6.59 -10.02 0.27
CA PRO A 164 6.65 -11.37 0.86
C PRO A 164 7.13 -11.35 2.33
N GLU A 165 7.86 -10.30 2.69
CA GLU A 165 8.26 -9.95 4.04
C GLU A 165 8.16 -8.44 4.23
N PHE A 166 7.61 -8.01 5.35
CA PHE A 166 7.55 -6.60 5.72
C PHE A 166 7.78 -6.39 7.21
N GLY A 167 8.36 -5.24 7.55
CA GLY A 167 8.49 -4.79 8.93
C GLY A 167 7.16 -4.29 9.46
N VAL A 168 6.88 -4.54 10.74
CA VAL A 168 5.70 -4.03 11.43
C VAL A 168 6.11 -3.04 12.53
N GLY A 169 5.29 -2.02 12.72
CA GLY A 169 5.66 -0.89 13.55
C GLY A 169 4.47 -0.07 14.03
N THR A 170 4.82 1.00 14.73
CA THR A 170 3.88 2.09 15.02
C THR A 170 4.00 3.13 13.92
N ALA A 171 2.88 3.52 13.33
CA ALA A 171 2.81 4.75 12.55
C ALA A 171 2.14 5.85 13.37
N THR A 172 2.64 7.08 13.23
CA THR A 172 2.04 8.28 13.81
C THR A 172 1.75 9.30 12.73
N GLY A 173 0.76 10.16 12.96
CA GLY A 173 0.35 11.19 12.01
C GLY A 173 -1.10 11.01 11.59
N THR A 174 -1.49 11.72 10.53
CA THR A 174 -2.88 11.76 10.07
C THR A 174 -2.94 11.69 8.55
N SER A 175 -4.08 11.23 8.07
CA SER A 175 -4.43 11.27 6.66
C SER A 175 -5.86 11.72 6.48
N ASP A 176 -6.10 12.53 5.46
CA ASP A 176 -7.41 12.92 4.94
C ASP A 176 -7.32 13.00 3.41
N ALA A 177 -7.89 12.01 2.74
CA ALA A 177 -7.93 11.93 1.28
C ALA A 177 -9.18 11.21 0.83
N PHE A 178 -9.82 11.65 -0.24
CA PHE A 178 -11.02 11.00 -0.80
C PHE A 178 -12.18 10.83 0.21
N GLY A 179 -12.26 11.69 1.23
CA GLY A 179 -13.23 11.56 2.32
C GLY A 179 -12.91 10.46 3.34
N LEU A 180 -11.72 9.86 3.27
CA LEU A 180 -11.19 8.89 4.20
C LEU A 180 -10.23 9.59 5.17
N SER A 181 -10.70 9.85 6.40
CA SER A 181 -9.92 10.52 7.43
C SER A 181 -9.56 9.58 8.57
N TYR A 182 -8.28 9.49 8.93
CA TYR A 182 -7.83 8.65 10.04
C TYR A 182 -6.57 9.17 10.74
N GLN A 183 -6.38 8.71 11.97
CA GLN A 183 -5.12 8.84 12.72
C GLN A 183 -4.39 7.50 12.67
N ALA A 184 -3.11 7.51 12.31
CA ALA A 184 -2.33 6.29 12.21
C ALA A 184 -1.98 5.71 13.59
N ALA A 185 -1.95 4.39 13.67
CA ALA A 185 -1.54 3.65 14.86
C ALA A 185 -0.69 2.41 14.51
N TYR A 186 -1.03 1.72 13.42
CA TYR A 186 -0.20 0.65 12.84
C TYR A 186 0.54 1.17 11.62
N GLY A 187 1.78 0.72 11.44
CA GLY A 187 2.53 0.94 10.22
C GLY A 187 3.29 -0.29 9.76
N GLU A 188 3.63 -0.28 8.48
CA GLU A 188 4.48 -1.28 7.84
C GLU A 188 5.39 -0.62 6.82
N ALA A 189 6.55 -1.24 6.59
CA ALA A 189 7.50 -0.79 5.58
C ALA A 189 8.30 -1.99 5.05
N ALA A 190 8.58 -1.98 3.76
CA ALA A 190 9.44 -2.98 3.11
C ALA A 190 9.91 -2.52 1.73
N ASP A 191 10.84 -3.27 1.17
CA ASP A 191 11.06 -3.30 -0.26
C ASP A 191 9.99 -4.19 -0.92
N TYR A 192 9.52 -3.79 -2.09
CA TYR A 192 8.52 -4.54 -2.86
C TYR A 192 9.00 -4.75 -4.31
N ALA A 193 8.43 -5.78 -4.93
CA ALA A 193 8.53 -6.01 -6.37
C ALA A 193 7.23 -6.65 -6.83
N PHE A 194 6.63 -6.11 -7.88
CA PHE A 194 5.43 -6.63 -8.51
C PHE A 194 5.62 -6.70 -10.01
N SER A 195 4.99 -7.69 -10.64
CA SER A 195 4.95 -7.82 -12.09
C SER A 195 3.64 -8.39 -12.61
N SER A 196 3.34 -8.13 -13.89
CA SER A 196 2.21 -8.77 -14.57
C SER A 196 2.35 -10.30 -14.72
N GLU A 197 3.57 -10.83 -14.64
CA GLU A 197 3.87 -12.25 -14.90
C GLU A 197 3.84 -13.13 -13.65
N GLU A 198 3.63 -12.56 -12.45
CA GLU A 198 3.60 -13.28 -11.17
C GLU A 198 2.39 -14.21 -10.96
N GLU A 199 1.66 -14.59 -12.02
CA GLU A 199 0.60 -15.61 -11.97
C GLU A 199 1.11 -17.05 -11.69
N GLY A 200 2.42 -17.25 -11.46
CA GLY A 200 3.07 -18.56 -11.49
C GLY A 200 3.36 -19.26 -10.15
N GLU A 201 4.05 -18.62 -9.20
CA GLU A 201 4.68 -19.34 -8.08
C GLU A 201 4.63 -18.53 -6.78
N GLY A 202 3.53 -18.66 -6.03
CA GLY A 202 3.47 -18.14 -4.65
C GLY A 202 2.12 -17.54 -4.25
N ALA A 203 1.30 -17.11 -5.21
CA ALA A 203 -0.08 -16.74 -4.94
C ALA A 203 -0.79 -17.96 -4.33
N ALA A 204 -1.17 -17.85 -3.06
CA ALA A 204 -1.97 -18.84 -2.38
C ALA A 204 -3.23 -19.09 -3.21
N ARG A 205 -3.22 -20.16 -4.00
CA ARG A 205 -4.40 -20.67 -4.67
C ARG A 205 -5.41 -20.96 -3.57
N GLY A 206 -6.46 -20.13 -3.49
CA GLY A 206 -7.61 -20.39 -2.64
C GLY A 206 -8.11 -21.80 -2.93
N ARG A 207 -7.89 -22.71 -1.99
CA ARG A 207 -8.59 -24.00 -1.98
C ARG A 207 -9.94 -23.71 -1.35
N ALA A 208 -11.00 -24.00 -2.12
CA ALA A 208 -12.39 -23.96 -1.70
C ALA A 208 -12.65 -24.80 -0.44
#